data_AF-A0A919UEM4-F1
#
_entry.id   AF-A0A919UEM4-F1
#
_cell.length_a   1.000
_cell.length_b   1.000
_cell.length_c   1.000
_cell.angle_alpha   90.00
_cell.angle_beta   90.00
_cell.angle_gamma   90.00
#
_symmetry.space_group_name_H-M   'P 1'
#
loop_
_entity.id
_entity.type
_entity.pdbx_description
1 polymer ?
#
loop_
_entity_poly.entity_id
_entity_poly.type
_entity_poly.pdbx_seq_one_letter_code
_entity_poly.pdbx_strand_id
1 'polypeptide(L)'
;MGRGATLAGMGLYTPASARLELVRLRPLLDELVTVRADTAELAASLTPGGEPTALGGLPEYKASAARLDELVTEVQQPGIQLKGLAPLLLDFPADFDGVPVLLCWLEGDQDLAWFHRADLGFAGRRPLP
;
A
#
# COMPACT_ATOMS: atom_id res chain seq x y z
N MET A 1 24.91 8.05 -5.14
CA MET A 1 24.41 7.50 -6.42
C MET A 1 23.62 6.24 -6.09
N GLY A 2 22.35 6.43 -5.74
CA GLY A 2 21.46 5.33 -5.32
C GLY A 2 20.95 4.58 -6.55
N ARG A 3 21.08 3.25 -6.51
CA ARG A 3 20.65 2.34 -7.57
C ARG A 3 19.15 2.49 -7.78
N GLY A 4 18.76 2.99 -8.95
CA GLY A 4 17.38 2.89 -9.43
C GLY A 4 17.02 1.43 -9.50
N ALA A 5 16.14 0.99 -8.59
CA ALA A 5 15.57 -0.34 -8.63
C ALA A 5 14.95 -0.56 -10.01
N THR A 6 15.48 -1.56 -10.71
CA THR A 6 15.11 -1.93 -12.07
C THR A 6 13.61 -2.25 -12.12
N LEU A 7 12.81 -1.36 -12.69
CA LEU A 7 11.37 -1.55 -12.95
C LEU A 7 11.09 -2.59 -14.06
N ALA A 8 12.11 -3.31 -14.55
CA ALA A 8 12.08 -4.06 -15.79
C ALA A 8 11.55 -5.52 -15.67
N GLY A 9 10.62 -5.79 -14.75
CA GLY A 9 10.14 -7.16 -14.50
C GLY A 9 8.62 -7.35 -14.36
N MET A 10 7.86 -6.31 -14.01
CA MET A 10 6.40 -6.33 -13.98
C MET A 10 5.86 -5.34 -15.01
N GLY A 11 4.82 -5.72 -15.75
CA GLY A 11 4.25 -4.88 -16.81
C GLY A 11 3.92 -3.47 -16.31
N LEU A 12 4.22 -2.47 -17.14
CA LEU A 12 3.94 -1.07 -16.80
C LEU A 12 2.44 -0.79 -16.87
N TYR A 13 1.95 0.02 -15.94
CA TYR A 13 0.58 0.49 -15.91
C TYR A 13 0.40 1.75 -16.78
N THR A 14 -0.79 1.86 -17.35
CA THR A 14 -1.34 3.14 -17.82
C THR A 14 -2.25 3.71 -16.73
N PRO A 15 -2.58 5.01 -16.75
CA PRO A 15 -3.58 5.56 -15.82
C PRO A 15 -4.91 4.79 -15.83
N ALA A 16 -5.36 4.32 -17.00
CA ALA A 16 -6.59 3.56 -17.13
C ALA A 16 -6.49 2.17 -16.47
N SER A 17 -5.41 1.41 -16.74
CA SER A 17 -5.25 0.09 -16.13
C SER A 17 -4.97 0.17 -14.62
N ALA A 18 -4.23 1.19 -14.16
CA ALA A 18 -4.00 1.42 -12.74
C ALA A 18 -5.29 1.74 -11.97
N ARG A 19 -6.19 2.56 -12.55
CA ARG A 19 -7.52 2.82 -11.95
C ARG A 19 -8.35 1.55 -11.83
N LEU A 20 -8.39 0.72 -12.88
CA LEU A 20 -9.11 -0.56 -12.84
C LEU A 20 -8.53 -1.51 -11.79
N GLU A 21 -7.20 -1.57 -11.68
CA GLU A 21 -6.54 -2.39 -10.67
C GLU A 21 -6.79 -1.86 -9.25
N LEU A 22 -6.79 -0.54 -9.05
CA LEU A 22 -7.15 0.06 -7.76
C LEU A 22 -8.60 -0.27 -7.35
N VAL A 23 -9.54 -0.27 -8.31
CA VAL A 23 -10.93 -0.70 -8.06
C VAL A 23 -10.97 -2.18 -7.66
N ARG A 24 -10.23 -3.04 -8.37
CA ARG A 24 -10.11 -4.46 -8.03
C ARG A 24 -9.54 -4.68 -6.63
N LEU A 25 -8.55 -3.88 -6.23
CA LEU A 25 -7.89 -4.00 -4.93
C LEU A 25 -8.67 -3.40 -3.77
N ARG A 26 -9.69 -2.55 -4.02
CA ARG A 26 -10.40 -1.84 -2.96
C ARG A 26 -10.84 -2.74 -1.79
N PRO A 27 -11.44 -3.93 -2.00
CA PRO A 27 -11.81 -4.81 -0.89
C PRO A 27 -10.62 -5.29 -0.05
N LEU A 28 -9.48 -5.58 -0.69
CA LEU A 28 -8.25 -5.98 0.01
C LEU A 28 -7.66 -4.82 0.80
N LEU A 29 -7.70 -3.60 0.26
CA LEU A 29 -7.22 -2.40 0.96
C LEU A 29 -8.09 -2.07 2.17
N ASP A 30 -9.41 -2.21 2.05
CA ASP A 30 -10.35 -2.00 3.14
C ASP A 30 -10.16 -3.05 4.26
N GLU A 31 -9.92 -4.31 3.89
CA GLU A 31 -9.57 -5.36 4.84
C GLU A 31 -8.22 -5.07 5.51
N LEU A 32 -7.21 -4.66 4.74
CA LEU A 32 -5.88 -4.33 5.27
C LEU A 32 -5.96 -3.18 6.28
N VAL A 33 -6.74 -2.13 6.00
CA VAL A 33 -6.99 -1.03 6.96
C VAL A 33 -7.60 -1.54 8.26
N THR A 34 -8.58 -2.44 8.18
CA THR A 34 -9.25 -3.04 9.34
C THR A 34 -8.27 -3.89 10.15
N VAL A 35 -7.63 -4.88 9.51
CA VAL A 35 -6.69 -5.80 10.17
C VAL A 35 -5.50 -5.05 10.78
N ARG A 36 -5.02 -3.98 10.13
CA ARG A 36 -3.98 -3.11 10.66
C ARG A 36 -4.41 -2.43 11.96
N ALA A 37 -5.64 -1.91 12.02
CA ALA A 37 -6.18 -1.28 13.22
C ALA A 37 -6.31 -2.30 14.36
N ASP A 38 -6.88 -3.47 14.08
CA ASP A 38 -7.04 -4.55 15.06
C ASP A 38 -5.67 -5.03 15.58
N THR A 39 -4.70 -5.19 14.68
CA THR A 39 -3.33 -5.57 15.04
C THR A 39 -2.68 -4.54 15.96
N ALA A 40 -2.88 -3.24 15.70
CA ALA A 40 -2.33 -2.17 16.52
C ALA A 40 -2.97 -2.12 17.92
N GLU A 41 -4.29 -2.33 18.01
CA GLU A 41 -5.00 -2.41 19.28
C GLU A 41 -4.54 -3.62 20.11
N LEU A 42 -4.50 -4.82 19.50
CA LEU A 42 -3.99 -6.03 20.12
C LEU A 42 -2.52 -5.88 20.57
N ALA A 43 -1.69 -5.22 19.76
CA ALA A 43 -0.30 -4.96 20.15
C ALA A 43 -0.23 -4.05 21.38
N ALA A 44 -1.06 -3.02 21.46
CA ALA A 44 -1.11 -2.10 22.60
C ALA A 44 -1.57 -2.82 23.88
N SER A 45 -2.60 -3.67 23.81
CA SER A 45 -3.12 -4.41 24.97
C SER A 45 -2.10 -5.42 25.52
N LEU A 46 -1.16 -5.89 24.70
CA LEU A 46 -0.11 -6.85 25.09
C LEU A 46 1.13 -6.18 25.71
N THR A 47 1.21 -4.85 25.71
CA THR A 47 2.30 -4.14 26.40
C THR A 47 2.15 -4.22 27.93
N PRO A 48 3.24 -4.12 28.72
CA PRO A 48 3.13 -4.06 30.18
C PRO A 48 2.26 -2.89 30.64
N GLY A 49 1.15 -3.18 31.33
CA GLY A 49 0.17 -2.17 31.74
C GLY A 49 -0.82 -1.77 30.64
N GLY A 50 -0.86 -2.49 29.52
CA GLY A 50 -1.88 -2.35 28.50
C GLY A 50 -3.24 -2.82 29.00
N GLU A 51 -4.30 -2.08 28.64
CA GLU A 51 -5.67 -2.47 28.95
C GLU A 51 -6.13 -3.61 28.03
N PRO A 52 -6.84 -4.63 28.56
CA PRO A 52 -7.41 -5.68 27.73
C PRO A 52 -8.39 -5.13 26.70
N THR A 53 -8.39 -5.72 25.51
CA THR A 53 -9.36 -5.44 24.44
C THR A 53 -10.35 -6.61 24.29
N ALA A 54 -11.54 -6.32 23.75
CA ALA A 54 -12.49 -7.33 23.31
C ALA A 54 -11.98 -8.16 22.12
N LEU A 55 -10.93 -7.72 21.42
CA LEU A 55 -10.32 -8.41 20.29
C LEU A 55 -9.53 -9.67 20.69
N GLY A 56 -9.29 -9.90 21.99
CA GLY A 56 -8.58 -11.07 22.50
C GLY A 56 -7.18 -10.73 23.02
N GLY A 57 -6.21 -11.60 22.75
CA GLY A 57 -4.85 -11.48 23.26
C GLY A 57 -3.80 -12.00 22.28
N LEU A 58 -2.78 -12.68 22.80
CA LEU A 58 -1.63 -13.12 22.01
C LEU A 58 -1.99 -14.02 20.81
N PRO A 59 -2.94 -14.99 20.91
CA PRO A 59 -3.35 -15.79 19.76
C PRO A 59 -3.96 -14.94 18.64
N GLU A 60 -4.87 -14.02 18.97
CA GLU A 60 -5.56 -13.15 18.02
C GLU A 60 -4.57 -12.15 17.40
N TYR A 61 -3.64 -11.61 18.18
CA TYR A 61 -2.56 -10.78 17.66
C TYR A 61 -1.74 -11.52 16.59
N LYS A 62 -1.35 -12.77 16.87
CA LYS A 62 -0.57 -13.57 15.91
C LYS A 62 -1.36 -13.88 14.64
N ALA A 63 -2.64 -14.20 14.77
CA ALA A 63 -3.52 -14.44 13.63
C ALA A 63 -3.69 -13.17 12.78
N SER A 64 -3.94 -12.04 13.42
CA SER A 64 -4.10 -10.74 12.76
C SER A 64 -2.81 -10.29 12.06
N ALA A 65 -1.65 -10.46 12.71
CA ALA A 65 -0.35 -10.15 12.12
C ALA A 65 -0.04 -11.04 10.90
N ALA A 66 -0.38 -12.34 10.96
CA ALA A 66 -0.24 -13.23 9.80
C ALA A 66 -1.15 -12.81 8.65
N ARG A 67 -2.41 -12.46 8.94
CA ARG A 67 -3.35 -11.98 7.92
C ARG A 67 -2.89 -10.67 7.29
N LEU A 68 -2.29 -9.77 8.07
CA LEU A 68 -1.72 -8.52 7.56
C LEU A 68 -0.59 -8.81 6.54
N ASP A 69 0.29 -9.77 6.83
CA ASP A 69 1.37 -10.17 5.92
C ASP A 69 0.85 -10.80 4.62
N GLU A 70 -0.19 -11.62 4.70
CA GLU A 70 -0.89 -12.17 3.52
C GLU A 70 -1.46 -11.05 2.65
N LEU A 71 -2.20 -10.11 3.24
CA LEU A 71 -2.80 -8.98 2.52
C LEU A 71 -1.75 -8.09 1.86
N VAL A 72 -0.63 -7.82 2.55
CA VAL A 72 0.51 -7.08 2.00
C VAL A 72 1.09 -7.82 0.79
N THR A 73 1.19 -9.14 0.85
CA THR A 73 1.67 -9.97 -0.25
C THR A 73 0.70 -9.94 -1.42
N GLU A 74 -0.60 -10.09 -1.17
CA GLU A 74 -1.67 -10.07 -2.18
C GLU A 74 -1.74 -8.73 -2.94
N VAL A 75 -1.67 -7.60 -2.21
CA VAL A 75 -1.69 -6.25 -2.80
C VAL A 75 -0.50 -6.01 -3.75
N GLN A 76 0.65 -6.63 -3.47
CA GLN A 76 1.87 -6.45 -4.26
C GLN A 76 2.00 -7.43 -5.44
N GLN A 77 1.23 -8.54 -5.45
CA GLN A 77 1.25 -9.54 -6.53
C GLN A 77 1.16 -8.96 -7.96
N PRO A 78 0.29 -7.98 -8.27
CA PRO A 78 0.11 -7.54 -9.65
C PRO A 78 1.21 -6.59 -10.15
N GLY A 79 2.22 -6.25 -9.34
CA GLY A 79 3.28 -5.32 -9.74
C GLY A 79 3.37 -4.04 -8.92
N ILE A 80 2.45 -3.87 -7.96
CA ILE A 80 2.27 -2.63 -7.20
C ILE A 80 3.24 -2.60 -6.02
N GLN A 81 3.74 -1.41 -5.71
CA GLN A 81 4.63 -1.20 -4.58
C GLN A 81 3.81 -0.62 -3.41
N LEU A 82 3.65 -1.39 -2.34
CA LEU A 82 3.05 -0.90 -1.10
C LEU A 82 4.14 -0.25 -0.25
N LYS A 83 4.22 1.09 -0.30
CA LYS A 83 5.27 1.90 0.34
C LYS A 83 4.95 2.35 1.76
N GLY A 84 3.68 2.37 2.11
CA GLY A 84 3.19 2.80 3.42
C GLY A 84 2.08 1.89 3.88
N LEU A 85 2.07 1.61 5.19
CA LEU A 85 1.00 0.85 5.83
C LEU A 85 0.09 1.69 6.69
N ALA A 86 0.45 2.90 7.14
CA ALA A 86 -0.44 3.81 7.88
C ALA A 86 0.05 5.25 7.70
N PRO A 87 -0.46 6.01 6.71
CA PRO A 87 -1.49 5.61 5.74
C PRO A 87 -0.98 4.57 4.72
N LEU A 88 -1.91 3.90 4.04
CA LEU A 88 -1.59 3.15 2.83
C LEU A 88 -1.05 4.08 1.75
N LEU A 89 0.07 3.70 1.16
CA LEU A 89 0.66 4.39 0.01
C LEU A 89 1.04 3.35 -1.04
N LEU A 90 0.37 3.43 -2.18
CA LEU A 90 0.53 2.51 -3.30
C LEU A 90 1.15 3.23 -4.48
N ASP A 91 2.22 2.68 -5.04
CA ASP A 91 2.83 3.13 -6.28
C ASP A 91 2.68 2.07 -7.38
N PHE A 92 2.13 2.50 -8.52
CA PHE A 92 1.95 1.69 -9.72
C PHE A 92 3.05 2.09 -10.73
N PRO A 93 4.01 1.19 -11.04
CA PRO A 93 5.02 1.44 -12.06
C PRO A 93 4.41 1.81 -13.41
N ALA A 94 4.84 2.93 -13.99
CA ALA A 94 4.35 3.43 -15.27
C ALA A 94 5.47 4.14 -16.05
N ASP A 95 5.17 4.52 -17.29
CA ASP A 95 6.07 5.29 -18.15
C ASP A 95 5.29 6.38 -18.87
N PHE A 96 5.83 7.60 -18.87
CA PHE A 96 5.35 8.72 -19.67
C PHE A 96 6.46 9.15 -20.63
N ASP A 97 6.26 8.89 -21.92
CA ASP A 97 7.17 9.27 -23.00
C ASP A 97 8.63 8.82 -22.77
N GLY A 98 8.83 7.59 -22.28
CA GLY A 98 10.15 7.03 -21.98
C GLY A 98 10.74 7.47 -20.63
N VAL A 99 9.97 8.21 -19.82
CA VAL A 99 10.34 8.59 -18.46
C VAL A 99 9.62 7.67 -17.47
N PRO A 100 10.37 6.86 -16.68
CA PRO A 100 9.79 6.07 -15.62
C PRO A 100 9.14 6.93 -14.55
N VAL A 101 7.88 6.65 -14.26
CA VAL A 101 7.08 7.32 -13.25
C VAL A 101 6.36 6.30 -12.38
N LEU A 102 5.81 6.77 -11.27
CA LEU A 102 4.98 5.99 -10.36
C LEU A 102 3.64 6.71 -10.23
N LEU A 103 2.57 6.07 -10.68
CA LEU A 103 1.21 6.56 -10.40
C LEU A 103 0.96 6.24 -8.93
N CYS A 104 0.59 7.23 -8.12
CA CYS A 104 0.55 7.07 -6.67
C CYS A 104 -0.87 7.31 -6.13
N TRP A 105 -1.27 6.46 -5.20
CA TRP A 105 -2.52 6.59 -4.45
C TRP A 105 -2.22 6.53 -2.95
N LEU A 106 -2.68 7.54 -2.22
CA LEU A 106 -2.60 7.63 -0.77
C LEU A 106 -3.97 7.29 -0.17
N GLU A 107 -4.00 6.59 0.96
CA GLU A 107 -5.21 6.37 1.75
C GLU A 107 -5.97 7.69 1.97
N GLY A 108 -7.23 7.73 1.55
CA GLY A 108 -8.07 8.92 1.56
C GLY A 108 -8.19 9.64 0.20
N ASP A 109 -7.34 9.33 -0.78
CA ASP A 109 -7.54 9.81 -2.14
C ASP A 109 -8.78 9.16 -2.78
N GLN A 110 -9.63 9.98 -3.41
CA GLN A 110 -10.87 9.50 -4.04
C GLN A 110 -10.63 8.70 -5.33
N ASP A 111 -9.56 9.02 -6.07
CA ASP A 111 -9.16 8.36 -7.31
C ASP A 111 -7.62 8.35 -7.47
N LEU A 112 -7.13 7.52 -8.38
CA LEU A 112 -5.75 7.54 -8.86
C LEU A 112 -5.55 8.74 -9.80
N ALA A 113 -5.31 9.90 -9.19
CA ALA A 113 -5.25 11.19 -9.87
C ALA A 113 -3.84 11.81 -9.92
N TRP A 114 -2.83 11.10 -9.45
CA TRP A 114 -1.51 11.67 -9.24
C TRP A 114 -0.39 10.71 -9.61
N PHE A 115 0.78 11.27 -9.91
CA PHE A 115 2.00 10.53 -10.15
C PHE A 115 3.21 11.29 -9.61
N HIS A 116 4.34 10.60 -9.49
CA HIS A 116 5.63 11.24 -9.26
C HIS A 116 6.72 10.55 -10.07
N ARG A 117 7.84 11.25 -10.28
CA ARG A 117 9.04 10.63 -10.82
C ARG A 117 9.72 9.77 -9.76
N ALA A 118 10.37 8.70 -10.18
CA ALA A 118 11.06 7.78 -9.27
C ALA A 118 12.20 8.43 -8.48
N ASP A 119 12.87 9.44 -9.05
CA ASP A 119 13.98 10.18 -8.41
C ASP A 119 13.54 11.25 -7.40
N LEU A 120 12.29 11.71 -7.49
CA LEU A 120 11.74 12.72 -6.58
C LEU A 120 10.96 12.10 -5.41
N GLY A 121 10.48 10.87 -5.59
CA GLY A 121 9.60 10.19 -4.63
C GLY A 121 8.26 10.89 -4.44
N PHE A 122 7.48 10.41 -3.46
CA PHE A 122 6.12 10.89 -3.18
C PHE A 122 6.04 12.41 -2.91
N ALA A 123 7.08 13.02 -2.34
CA ALA A 123 7.14 14.47 -2.11
C ALA A 123 7.08 15.29 -3.42
N GLY A 124 7.44 14.68 -4.55
CA GLY A 124 7.37 15.27 -5.88
C GLY A 124 6.06 15.00 -6.63
N ARG A 125 5.00 14.60 -5.94
CA ARG A 125 3.67 14.27 -6.51
C ARG A 125 3.09 15.42 -7.33
N ARG A 126 2.56 15.09 -8.50
CA ARG A 126 1.89 16.00 -9.45
C ARG A 126 0.58 15.38 -9.94
N PRO A 127 -0.44 16.20 -10.25
CA PRO A 127 -1.68 15.68 -10.82
C PRO A 127 -1.39 15.04 -12.18
N LEU A 128 -2.14 13.99 -12.50
CA LEU A 128 -2.11 13.39 -13.83
C LEU A 128 -2.57 14.40 -14.90
N PRO A 129 -1.98 14.35 -16.12
CA PRO A 129 -2.42 15.18 -17.24
C PRO A 129 -3.87 14.94 -17.65
#